data_AF-A0A535YVS6-F1
#
_entry.id   AF-A0A535YVS6-F1
#
_cell.length_a   1.000
_cell.length_b   1.000
_cell.length_c   1.000
_cell.angle_alpha   90.00
_cell.angle_beta   90.00
_cell.angle_gamma   90.00
#
_symmetry.space_group_name_H-M   'P 1'
#
loop_
_entity.id
_entity.type
_entity.pdbx_description
1 polymer ?
#
loop_
_entity_poly.entity_id
_entity_poly.type
_entity_poly.pdbx_seq_one_letter_code
_entity_poly.pdbx_strand_id
1 'polypeptide(L)'
;MPEWIERLYDSFGVSAENAPASVSVLALGESLYYRLRKLSVLLAKMEALGWSIEPGRWELVASTELDDLAAQQQLETAGVWIIARQHAPVDKEGNVRWAHGLVP
;
A
#
# COMPACT_ATOMS: atom_id res chain seq x y z
N MET A 1 8.19 -6.92 -10.83
CA MET A 1 7.96 -7.97 -9.82
C MET A 1 9.13 -7.90 -8.84
N PRO A 2 8.94 -8.00 -7.50
CA PRO A 2 10.07 -8.02 -6.58
C PRO A 2 11.04 -9.17 -6.91
N GLU A 3 12.34 -8.91 -6.91
CA GLU A 3 13.39 -9.92 -7.23
C GLU A 3 13.30 -11.18 -6.37
N TRP A 4 12.79 -11.07 -5.14
CA TRP A 4 12.64 -12.23 -4.27
C TRP A 4 11.54 -13.20 -4.73
N ILE A 5 10.56 -12.75 -5.53
CA ILE A 5 9.57 -13.64 -6.16
C ILE A 5 10.22 -14.45 -7.27
N GLU A 6 11.14 -13.86 -8.04
CA GLU A 6 11.93 -14.58 -9.04
C GLU A 6 12.78 -15.66 -8.37
N ARG A 7 13.45 -15.33 -7.26
CA ARG A 7 14.18 -16.32 -6.45
C ARG A 7 13.30 -17.45 -5.90
N LEU A 8 12.03 -17.17 -5.60
CA LEU A 8 11.09 -18.21 -5.18
C LEU A 8 10.81 -19.18 -6.33
N TYR A 9 10.52 -18.68 -7.54
CA TYR A 9 10.36 -19.52 -8.72
C TYR A 9 11.64 -20.32 -9.02
N ASP A 10 12.81 -19.68 -8.96
CA ASP A 10 14.11 -20.33 -9.15
C ASP A 10 14.34 -21.46 -8.14
N SER A 11 13.90 -21.30 -6.88
CA SER A 11 14.03 -22.35 -5.86
C SER A 11 13.24 -23.63 -6.17
N PHE A 12 12.22 -23.52 -7.03
CA PHE A 12 11.44 -24.64 -7.56
C PHE A 12 11.91 -25.07 -8.96
N GLY A 13 12.95 -24.46 -9.52
CA GLY A 13 13.47 -24.75 -10.86
C GLY A 13 12.52 -24.34 -11.99
N VAL A 14 11.65 -23.37 -11.74
CA VAL A 14 10.62 -22.89 -12.67
C VAL A 14 10.71 -21.37 -12.83
N SER A 15 9.99 -20.82 -13.80
CA SER A 15 9.77 -19.39 -14.00
C SER A 15 8.29 -19.07 -13.80
N ALA A 16 7.95 -17.77 -13.72
CA ALA A 16 6.55 -17.34 -13.64
C ALA A 16 5.66 -17.82 -14.81
N GLU A 17 6.26 -18.17 -15.94
CA GLU A 17 5.56 -18.58 -17.17
C GLU A 17 5.28 -20.09 -17.22
N ASN A 18 6.07 -20.91 -16.53
CA ASN A 18 5.97 -22.38 -16.58
C ASN A 18 5.76 -23.05 -15.21
N ALA A 19 5.63 -22.26 -14.14
CA ALA A 19 5.40 -22.76 -12.80
C ALA A 19 4.06 -23.52 -12.69
N PRO A 20 4.02 -24.65 -11.94
CA PRO A 20 2.77 -25.26 -11.50
C PRO A 20 1.93 -24.27 -10.71
N ALA A 21 0.60 -24.40 -10.80
CA ALA A 21 -0.34 -23.51 -10.11
C ALA A 21 -0.09 -23.41 -8.59
N SER A 22 0.35 -24.50 -7.94
CA SER A 22 0.71 -24.50 -6.52
C SER A 22 1.86 -23.54 -6.20
N VAL A 23 2.89 -23.49 -7.05
CA VAL A 23 4.03 -22.57 -6.88
C VAL A 23 3.59 -21.13 -7.16
N SER A 24 2.75 -20.90 -8.17
CA SER A 24 2.19 -19.57 -8.44
C SER A 24 1.34 -19.05 -7.28
N VAL A 25 0.55 -19.92 -6.62
CA VAL A 25 -0.21 -19.55 -5.41
C VAL A 25 0.72 -19.16 -4.26
N LEU A 26 1.83 -19.89 -4.05
CA LEU A 26 2.83 -19.50 -3.04
C LEU A 26 3.43 -18.12 -3.35
N ALA A 27 3.83 -17.89 -4.60
CA ALA A 27 4.37 -16.60 -5.03
C ALA A 27 3.38 -15.43 -4.84
N LEU A 28 2.10 -15.67 -5.13
CA LEU A 28 1.03 -14.70 -4.88
C LEU A 28 0.84 -14.44 -3.38
N GLY A 29 0.88 -15.48 -2.55
CA GLY A 29 0.77 -15.36 -1.09
C GLY A 29 1.88 -14.51 -0.50
N GLU A 30 3.13 -14.79 -0.87
CA GLU A 30 4.27 -13.97 -0.47
C GLU A 30 4.16 -12.53 -0.99
N SER A 31 3.69 -12.34 -2.23
CA SER A 31 3.53 -11.01 -2.83
C SER A 31 2.52 -10.17 -2.07
N LEU A 32 1.43 -10.82 -1.62
CA LEU A 32 0.41 -10.21 -0.78
C LEU A 32 0.99 -9.85 0.59
N TYR A 33 1.70 -10.79 1.23
CA TYR A 33 2.35 -10.54 2.52
C TYR A 33 3.30 -9.34 2.47
N TYR A 34 4.13 -9.25 1.43
CA TYR A 34 5.04 -8.12 1.24
C TYR A 34 4.29 -6.78 1.09
N ARG A 35 3.19 -6.75 0.34
CA ARG A 35 2.34 -5.56 0.19
C ARG A 35 1.70 -5.15 1.52
N LEU A 36 1.17 -6.11 2.28
CA LEU A 36 0.59 -5.87 3.61
C LEU A 36 1.65 -5.33 4.59
N ARG A 37 2.89 -5.81 4.52
CA ARG A 37 3.99 -5.28 5.34
C ARG A 37 4.32 -3.83 5.01
N LYS A 38 4.32 -3.43 3.74
CA LYS A 38 4.48 -2.02 3.34
C LYS A 38 3.33 -1.15 3.83
N LEU A 39 2.10 -1.64 3.70
CA LEU A 39 0.91 -0.94 4.21
C LEU A 39 1.02 -0.76 5.73
N SER A 40 1.40 -1.79 6.47
CA SER A 40 1.63 -1.69 7.92
C SER A 40 2.66 -0.61 8.29
N VAL A 41 3.77 -0.50 7.54
CA VAL A 41 4.77 0.57 7.77
C VAL A 41 4.19 1.95 7.47
N LEU A 42 3.41 2.10 6.40
CA LEU A 42 2.72 3.35 6.10
C LEU A 42 1.80 3.77 7.25
N LEU A 43 0.90 2.87 7.68
CA LEU A 43 -0.08 3.17 8.72
C LEU A 43 0.61 3.53 10.04
N ALA A 44 1.63 2.77 10.45
CA ALA A 44 2.39 3.07 11.66
C ALA A 44 3.07 4.46 11.62
N LYS A 45 3.55 4.90 10.45
CA LYS A 45 4.09 6.25 10.30
C LYS A 45 3.01 7.31 10.34
N MET A 46 1.87 7.07 9.69
CA MET A 46 0.73 7.99 9.71
C MET A 46 0.22 8.18 11.14
N GLU A 47 0.05 7.10 11.90
CA GLU A 47 -0.30 7.15 13.33
C GLU A 47 0.72 7.97 14.14
N ALA A 48 2.02 7.76 13.92
CA ALA A 48 3.07 8.53 14.59
C ALA A 48 3.09 10.02 14.22
N LEU A 49 2.55 10.37 13.05
CA LEU A 49 2.37 11.75 12.58
C LEU A 49 1.06 12.39 13.06
N GLY A 50 0.23 11.65 13.80
CA GLY A 50 -1.04 12.13 14.37
C GLY A 50 -2.25 11.96 13.46
N TRP A 51 -2.17 11.13 12.40
CA TRP A 51 -3.33 10.78 11.60
C TRP A 51 -4.25 9.83 12.36
N SER A 52 -5.56 10.00 12.20
CA SER A 52 -6.54 9.00 12.64
C SER A 52 -6.71 7.95 11.55
N ILE A 53 -6.73 6.68 11.93
CA ILE A 53 -6.92 5.55 10.99
C ILE A 53 -8.03 4.67 11.53
N GLU A 54 -9.15 4.63 10.82
CA GLU A 54 -10.33 3.89 11.24
C GLU A 54 -10.67 2.77 10.25
N PRO A 55 -10.99 1.56 10.73
CA PRO A 55 -11.46 0.49 9.87
C PRO A 55 -12.89 0.74 9.42
N GLY A 56 -13.09 0.86 8.11
CA GLY A 56 -14.40 0.75 7.47
C GLY A 56 -14.77 -0.70 7.18
N ARG A 57 -15.92 -0.92 6.52
CA ARG A 57 -16.39 -2.27 6.17
C ARG A 57 -15.46 -3.01 5.21
N TRP A 58 -14.84 -2.29 4.27
CA TRP A 58 -13.98 -2.85 3.22
C TRP A 58 -12.73 -2.01 2.96
N GLU A 59 -12.45 -1.03 3.82
CA GLU A 59 -11.40 -0.04 3.61
C GLU A 59 -10.81 0.44 4.94
N LEU A 60 -9.67 1.12 4.86
CA LEU A 60 -9.12 1.89 5.96
C LEU A 60 -9.27 3.36 5.61
N VAL A 61 -9.88 4.13 6.50
CA VAL A 61 -10.06 5.56 6.34
C VAL A 61 -9.00 6.26 7.16
N ALA A 62 -8.10 6.95 6.50
CA ALA A 62 -7.09 7.78 7.15
C ALA A 62 -7.49 9.26 7.04
N SER A 63 -7.54 9.95 8.17
CA SER A 63 -7.93 11.36 8.26
C SER A 63 -6.92 12.19 9.04
N THR A 64 -6.87 13.48 8.72
CA THR A 64 -5.99 14.47 9.33
C THR A 64 -6.66 15.85 9.27
N GLU A 65 -6.30 16.74 10.19
CA GLU A 65 -6.75 18.14 10.20
C GLU A 65 -5.90 19.03 9.28
N LEU A 66 -4.84 18.48 8.68
CA LEU A 66 -4.02 19.17 7.69
C LEU A 66 -4.80 19.34 6.38
N ASP A 67 -4.56 20.46 5.69
CA ASP A 67 -4.99 20.59 4.29
C ASP A 67 -4.25 19.60 3.38
N ASP A 68 -4.79 19.37 2.18
CA ASP A 68 -4.28 18.39 1.21
C ASP A 68 -2.77 18.55 0.93
N LEU A 69 -2.29 19.79 0.81
CA LEU A 69 -0.90 20.07 0.47
C LEU A 69 0.02 19.77 1.66
N ALA A 70 -0.35 20.22 2.85
CA ALA A 70 0.38 19.96 4.09
C ALA A 70 0.39 18.47 4.43
N ALA A 71 -0.74 17.78 4.24
CA ALA A 71 -0.86 16.34 4.41
C ALA A 71 0.09 15.57 3.48
N GLN A 72 0.09 15.90 2.18
CA GLN A 72 1.02 15.32 1.22
C GLN A 72 2.48 15.59 1.61
N GLN A 73 2.83 16.84 1.91
CA GLN A 73 4.20 17.22 2.26
C GLN A 73 4.69 16.50 3.53
N GLN A 74 3.81 16.28 4.50
CA GLN A 74 4.14 15.52 5.71
C GLN A 74 4.44 14.05 5.38
N LEU A 75 3.64 13.42 4.52
CA LEU A 75 3.87 12.03 4.08
C LEU A 75 5.13 11.88 3.21
N GLU A 76 5.44 12.89 2.38
CA GLU A 76 6.67 12.96 1.59
C GLU A 76 7.89 13.04 2.49
N THR A 77 7.85 13.94 3.49
CA THR A 77 8.92 14.10 4.48
C THR A 77 9.12 12.82 5.30
N ALA A 78 8.06 12.10 5.61
CA ALA A 78 8.13 10.80 6.27
C ALA A 78 8.55 9.64 5.35
N GLY A 79 8.76 9.90 4.05
CA GLY A 79 9.20 8.93 3.05
C GLY A 79 8.17 7.86 2.71
N VAL A 80 6.88 8.12 2.98
CA VAL A 80 5.79 7.14 2.80
C VAL A 80 4.76 7.57 1.75
N TRP A 81 4.89 8.78 1.18
CA TRP A 81 3.99 9.28 0.15
C TRP A 81 3.80 8.34 -1.04
N ILE A 82 4.89 7.75 -1.55
CA ILE A 82 4.80 6.81 -2.68
C ILE A 82 3.93 5.61 -2.33
N ILE A 83 4.02 5.09 -1.11
CA ILE A 83 3.22 3.95 -0.64
C ILE A 83 1.77 4.41 -0.44
N ALA A 84 1.55 5.58 0.17
CA ALA A 84 0.20 6.15 0.35
C ALA A 84 -0.53 6.30 -0.98
N ARG A 85 0.12 6.93 -1.97
CA ARG A 85 -0.45 7.13 -3.31
C ARG A 85 -0.76 5.83 -4.05
N GLN A 86 -0.01 4.76 -3.80
CA GLN A 86 -0.28 3.44 -4.40
C GLN A 86 -1.57 2.77 -3.87
N HIS A 87 -2.02 3.19 -2.68
CA HIS A 87 -3.16 2.58 -2.00
C HIS A 87 -4.36 3.51 -1.86
N ALA A 88 -4.19 4.81 -2.11
CA ALA A 88 -5.27 5.78 -2.09
C ALA A 88 -6.08 5.81 -3.41
N PRO A 89 -7.36 6.20 -3.37
CA PRO A 89 -8.12 6.52 -4.57
C PRO A 89 -7.44 7.66 -5.34
N VAL A 90 -7.40 7.56 -6.67
CA VAL A 90 -6.84 8.61 -7.54
C VAL A 90 -7.89 9.20 -8.49
N ASP A 91 -7.69 10.44 -8.89
CA ASP A 91 -8.48 11.12 -9.92
C ASP A 91 -8.06 10.69 -11.35
N LYS A 92 -8.63 11.33 -12.38
CA LYS A 92 -8.33 10.99 -13.79
C LYS A 92 -6.91 11.41 -14.19
N GLU A 93 -6.35 12.36 -13.47
CA GLU A 93 -5.01 12.92 -13.62
C GLU A 93 -3.96 12.11 -12.82
N GLY A 94 -4.40 11.15 -12.01
CA GLY A 94 -3.56 10.27 -11.20
C GLY A 94 -3.12 10.87 -9.86
N ASN A 95 -3.74 11.96 -9.42
CA ASN A 95 -3.51 12.55 -8.09
C ASN A 95 -4.37 11.87 -7.04
N VAL A 96 -3.93 11.90 -5.78
CA VAL A 96 -4.73 11.38 -4.67
C VAL A 96 -6.02 12.18 -4.55
N ARG A 97 -7.15 11.47 -4.51
CA ARG A 97 -8.47 12.08 -4.35
C ARG A 97 -8.79 12.22 -2.87
N TRP A 98 -8.51 13.39 -2.32
CA TRP A 98 -8.85 13.76 -0.95
C TRP A 98 -10.36 13.90 -0.75
N ALA A 99 -10.83 13.43 0.40
CA ALA A 99 -12.21 13.62 0.83
C ALA A 99 -12.24 14.71 1.91
N HIS A 100 -13.17 15.67 1.78
CA HIS A 100 -13.33 16.79 2.71
C HIS A 100 -14.69 16.69 3.40
N GLY A 101 -14.70 16.62 4.75
CA GLY A 101 -15.94 16.55 5.56
C GLY A 101 -16.54 15.15 5.70
N LEU A 102 -17.34 14.98 6.77
CA LEU A 102 -17.75 13.72 7.40
C LEU A 102 -17.88 12.54 6.42
N VAL A 103 -16.98 11.58 6.62
CA VAL A 103 -17.15 10.19 6.21
C VAL A 103 -18.56 9.77 6.70
N PRO A 104 -19.47 9.33 5.80
CA PRO A 104 -20.83 8.96 6.18
C PRO A 104 -20.87 7.74 7.11
#